data_AF-A0A0J9XQM6-F1
#
_entry.id   AF-A0A0J9XQM6-F1
#
_cell.length_a   1.000
_cell.length_b   1.000
_cell.length_c   1.000
_cell.angle_alpha   90.00
_cell.angle_beta   90.00
_cell.angle_gamma   90.00
#
_symmetry.space_group_name_H-M   'P 1'
#
loop_
_entity.id
_entity.type
_entity.pdbx_description
1 polymer ?
#
loop_
_entity_poly.entity_id
_entity_poly.type
_entity_poly.pdbx_seq_one_letter_code
_entity_poly.pdbx_strand_id
1 'polypeptide(L)'
;MYSNNVWFMDDRHLKSFWNYHRAALRWFNAHQAAREYAVNGSSDMININKTARTSNNDSLSDERQGSSSGDMGEDIDMSSEMAAFFRQTIEHRKQRDADRSKEAKRYKEDSCITEDHYVMADKIGVYGNEKRSFQLPNGPAERLKKFDKMKELYGNDAEKILAMEAHLDLRFEQNYSQPGAHLWPNIPLKLS
;
A
#
# COMPACT_ATOMS: atom_id res chain seq x y z
N MET A 1 -25.05 -24.87 23.86
CA MET A 1 -24.74 -24.06 22.66
C MET A 1 -25.02 -22.59 22.98
N TYR A 2 -24.16 -21.70 22.49
CA TYR A 2 -24.18 -20.23 22.58
C TYR A 2 -23.77 -19.60 23.93
N SER A 3 -22.47 -19.62 24.19
CA SER A 3 -21.77 -18.59 24.97
C SER A 3 -21.05 -17.66 23.99
N ASN A 4 -21.78 -16.82 23.23
CA ASN A 4 -21.14 -15.82 22.38
C ASN A 4 -21.96 -14.53 22.38
N ASN A 5 -21.26 -13.42 22.64
CA ASN A 5 -21.69 -12.01 22.51
C ASN A 5 -22.24 -11.32 23.77
N VAL A 6 -21.78 -11.68 24.97
CA VAL A 6 -22.03 -10.86 26.18
C VAL A 6 -21.35 -9.49 26.08
N TRP A 7 -20.24 -9.36 25.34
CA TRP A 7 -19.53 -8.09 25.18
C TRP A 7 -20.35 -6.99 24.49
N PHE A 8 -21.37 -7.38 23.70
CA PHE A 8 -22.18 -6.45 22.91
C PHE A 8 -23.30 -5.81 23.75
N MET A 9 -23.66 -6.44 24.89
CA MET A 9 -24.75 -5.99 25.76
C MET A 9 -24.28 -5.15 26.95
N ASP A 10 -22.97 -4.96 27.15
CA ASP A 10 -22.49 -4.06 28.19
C ASP A 10 -22.81 -2.62 27.77
N ASP A 11 -23.78 -1.99 28.44
CA ASP A 11 -24.31 -0.64 28.17
C ASP A 11 -23.19 0.43 28.13
N ARG A 12 -22.06 0.14 28.80
CA ARG A 12 -20.83 0.94 28.74
C ARG A 12 -20.21 0.94 27.34
N HIS A 13 -20.10 -0.21 26.68
CA HIS A 13 -19.58 -0.30 25.31
C HIS A 13 -20.51 0.35 24.30
N LEU A 14 -21.84 0.27 24.50
CA LEU A 14 -22.81 0.94 23.64
C LEU A 14 -22.67 2.47 23.72
N LYS A 15 -22.53 3.03 24.93
CA LYS A 15 -22.28 4.47 25.12
C LYS A 15 -20.95 4.89 24.52
N SER A 16 -19.89 4.12 24.75
CA SER A 16 -18.58 4.37 24.12
C SER A 16 -18.68 4.37 22.59
N PHE A 17 -19.37 3.40 21.99
CA PHE A 17 -19.58 3.33 20.55
C PHE A 17 -20.23 4.61 20.02
N TRP A 18 -21.35 5.05 20.61
CA TRP A 18 -22.05 6.25 20.14
C TRP A 18 -21.25 7.53 20.38
N ASN A 19 -20.44 7.60 21.45
CA ASN A 19 -19.52 8.71 21.67
C ASN A 19 -18.43 8.77 20.59
N TYR A 20 -17.81 7.63 20.25
CA TYR A 20 -16.85 7.56 19.15
C TYR A 20 -17.50 7.86 17.79
N HIS A 21 -18.72 7.39 17.56
CA HIS A 21 -19.47 7.67 16.34
C HIS A 21 -19.74 9.18 16.19
N ARG A 22 -20.16 9.86 17.27
CA ARG A 22 -20.32 11.32 17.28
C ARG A 22 -19.00 12.06 17.03
N ALA A 23 -17.91 11.62 17.66
CA ALA A 23 -16.58 12.18 17.42
C ALA A 23 -16.13 11.99 15.96
N ALA A 24 -16.38 10.83 15.38
CA ALA A 24 -16.08 10.55 13.97
C ALA A 24 -16.92 11.42 13.02
N LEU A 25 -18.20 11.63 13.31
CA LEU A 25 -19.05 12.54 12.53
C LEU A 25 -18.58 14.00 12.64
N ARG A 26 -18.18 14.46 13.85
CA ARG A 26 -17.58 15.79 14.04
C ARG A 26 -16.30 15.94 13.22
N TRP A 27 -15.41 14.96 13.31
CA TRP A 27 -14.16 14.94 12.54
C TRP A 27 -14.43 14.96 11.03
N PHE A 28 -15.38 14.15 10.56
CA PHE A 28 -15.79 14.10 9.16
C PHE A 28 -16.35 15.45 8.69
N ASN A 29 -17.26 16.05 9.44
CA ASN A 29 -17.86 17.34 9.10
C ASN A 29 -16.83 18.47 9.09
N ALA A 30 -15.95 18.53 10.10
CA ALA A 30 -14.86 19.51 10.16
C ALA A 30 -13.89 19.34 8.98
N HIS A 31 -13.55 18.09 8.62
CA HIS A 31 -12.72 17.80 7.45
C HIS A 31 -13.39 18.19 6.14
N GLN A 32 -14.71 17.98 6.00
CA GLN A 32 -15.44 18.38 4.81
C GLN A 32 -15.49 19.90 4.68
N ALA A 33 -15.83 20.63 5.75
CA ALA A 33 -15.79 22.09 5.78
C ALA A 33 -14.40 22.61 5.42
N ALA A 34 -13.33 21.98 5.93
CA ALA A 34 -11.95 22.33 5.60
C ALA A 34 -11.56 22.10 4.15
N ARG A 35 -12.06 21.03 3.54
CA ARG A 35 -11.88 20.79 2.11
C ARG A 35 -12.67 21.79 1.27
N GLU A 36 -13.90 22.11 1.64
CA GLU A 36 -14.72 23.10 0.92
C GLU A 36 -14.11 24.50 0.99
N TYR A 37 -13.65 24.94 2.17
CA TYR A 37 -12.93 26.21 2.31
C TYR A 37 -11.61 26.22 1.53
N ALA A 38 -10.87 25.12 1.52
CA ALA A 38 -9.64 25.01 0.72
C ALA A 38 -9.90 25.13 -0.79
N VAL A 39 -11.01 24.57 -1.28
CA VAL A 39 -11.41 24.61 -2.70
C VAL A 39 -11.99 25.97 -3.08
N ASN A 40 -12.86 26.54 -2.25
CA ASN A 40 -13.59 27.79 -2.56
C ASN A 40 -12.81 29.05 -2.15
N GLY A 41 -12.00 28.99 -1.09
CA GLY A 41 -11.21 30.10 -0.55
C GLY A 41 -10.02 30.52 -1.39
N SER A 42 -9.99 30.14 -2.68
CA SER A 42 -8.97 30.56 -3.65
C SER A 42 -9.12 32.02 -4.08
N SER A 43 -10.16 32.75 -3.66
CA SER A 43 -10.32 34.15 -4.06
C SER A 43 -9.57 35.16 -3.19
N ASP A 44 -9.21 34.82 -1.94
CA ASP A 44 -8.51 35.76 -1.05
C ASP A 44 -7.16 35.20 -0.60
N MET A 45 -6.17 35.44 -1.44
CA MET A 45 -4.76 35.19 -1.13
C MET A 45 -4.11 36.48 -0.57
N ILE A 46 -3.48 36.31 0.59
CA ILE A 46 -2.26 36.98 1.08
C ILE A 46 -2.45 38.33 1.82
N ASN A 47 -2.43 38.23 3.15
CA ASN A 47 -1.63 39.14 3.98
C ASN A 47 -0.85 38.32 5.02
N ILE A 48 0.14 37.57 4.52
CA ILE A 48 1.12 36.88 5.35
C ILE A 48 2.09 37.96 5.81
N ASN A 49 1.79 38.65 6.92
CA ASN A 49 2.73 39.46 7.72
C ASN A 49 2.02 40.00 8.98
N LYS A 50 1.67 39.14 9.94
CA LYS A 50 1.49 39.61 11.32
C LYS A 50 1.73 38.47 12.32
N THR A 51 2.87 38.56 13.01
CA THR A 51 3.18 38.04 14.36
C THR A 51 3.01 36.53 14.54
N ALA A 52 4.06 35.68 14.49
CA ALA A 52 5.26 35.69 15.33
C ALA A 52 4.98 36.11 16.77
N ARG A 53 4.59 35.14 17.64
CA ARG A 53 5.03 35.05 19.05
C ARG A 53 4.50 33.77 19.73
N THR A 54 5.48 32.95 20.15
CA THR A 54 5.55 32.17 21.42
C THR A 54 4.44 31.15 21.71
N SER A 55 4.67 29.91 22.14
CA SER A 55 5.78 29.33 22.89
C SER A 55 5.68 27.81 22.78
N ASN A 56 6.84 27.17 22.74
CA ASN A 56 7.05 25.74 22.97
C ASN A 56 6.20 25.23 24.15
N ASN A 57 5.55 24.08 23.97
CA ASN A 57 5.30 23.12 25.03
C ASN A 57 5.46 21.72 24.43
N ASP A 58 6.71 21.29 24.45
CA ASP A 58 7.12 19.90 24.54
C ASP A 58 6.65 19.35 25.90
N SER A 59 5.68 18.43 25.88
CA SER A 59 5.49 17.42 26.93
C SER A 59 4.60 16.31 26.38
N LEU A 60 5.25 15.24 25.93
CA LEU A 60 4.65 13.92 25.91
C LEU A 60 4.17 13.59 27.33
N SER A 61 2.87 13.35 27.49
CA SER A 61 2.36 12.63 28.66
C SER A 61 1.26 11.68 28.19
N ASP A 62 1.65 10.41 28.11
CA ASP A 62 0.80 9.23 28.05
C ASP A 62 0.27 8.95 29.45
N GLU A 63 -0.98 9.31 29.73
CA GLU A 63 -1.71 8.85 30.91
C GLU A 63 -3.17 8.65 30.53
N ARG A 64 -3.52 7.39 30.29
CA ARG A 64 -4.90 6.92 30.12
C ARG A 64 -5.69 7.16 31.40
N GLN A 65 -6.35 8.31 31.54
CA GLN A 65 -7.40 8.48 32.54
C GLN A 65 -8.56 9.35 32.06
N GLY A 66 -9.75 8.75 32.16
CA GLY A 66 -10.84 9.35 32.94
C GLY A 66 -11.56 10.54 32.32
N SER A 67 -12.71 10.23 31.72
CA SER A 67 -13.94 11.03 31.69
C SER A 67 -13.84 12.45 32.28
N SER A 68 -13.37 13.40 31.50
CA SER A 68 -13.73 14.81 31.68
C SER A 68 -14.64 15.18 30.54
N SER A 69 -15.94 15.26 30.85
CA SER A 69 -16.97 15.87 30.01
C SER A 69 -16.73 17.38 29.96
N GLY A 70 -15.60 17.79 29.40
CA GLY A 70 -15.38 19.15 28.95
C GLY A 70 -16.18 19.32 27.67
N ASP A 71 -17.35 19.93 27.83
CA ASP A 71 -18.16 20.54 26.76
C ASP A 71 -17.35 21.65 26.09
N MET A 72 -16.29 21.27 25.37
CA MET A 72 -15.54 22.17 24.50
C MET A 72 -16.28 22.18 23.17
N GLY A 73 -17.43 22.87 23.18
CA GLY A 73 -18.19 23.30 22.02
C GLY A 73 -17.49 24.43 21.26
N GLU A 74 -16.16 24.39 21.18
CA GLU A 74 -15.41 25.26 20.29
C GLU A 74 -15.62 24.70 18.88
N ASP A 75 -16.46 25.39 18.10
CA ASP A 75 -16.45 25.27 16.66
C ASP A 75 -14.98 25.35 16.24
N ILE A 76 -14.45 24.27 15.66
CA ILE A 76 -13.03 24.18 15.32
C ILE A 76 -12.81 25.17 14.18
N ASP A 77 -12.50 26.41 14.53
CA ASP A 77 -12.12 27.44 13.61
C ASP A 77 -10.91 26.94 12.82
N MET A 78 -11.02 27.03 11.50
CA MET A 78 -10.08 26.40 10.61
C MET A 78 -8.75 27.16 10.62
N SER A 79 -7.72 26.55 11.19
CA SER A 79 -6.39 27.14 11.16
C SER A 79 -5.90 27.28 9.71
N SER A 80 -5.20 28.38 9.42
CA SER A 80 -4.61 28.64 8.10
C SER A 80 -3.68 27.49 7.65
N GLU A 81 -2.96 26.88 8.60
CA GLU A 81 -2.10 25.71 8.37
C GLU A 81 -2.89 24.48 7.92
N MET A 82 -4.02 24.19 8.56
CA MET A 82 -4.90 23.08 8.20
C MET A 82 -5.49 23.28 6.79
N ALA A 83 -5.92 24.50 6.47
CA ALA A 83 -6.40 24.83 5.13
C ALA A 83 -5.32 24.61 4.05
N ALA A 84 -4.08 25.02 4.31
CA ALA A 84 -2.94 24.78 3.41
C ALA A 84 -2.65 23.29 3.21
N PHE A 85 -2.70 22.49 4.28
CA PHE A 85 -2.54 21.03 4.21
C PHE A 85 -3.60 20.38 3.30
N PHE A 86 -4.86 20.81 3.40
CA PHE A 86 -5.91 20.30 2.51
C PHE A 86 -5.72 20.71 1.06
N ARG A 87 -5.28 21.95 0.79
CA ARG A 87 -4.95 22.39 -0.58
C ARG A 87 -3.90 21.47 -1.20
N GLN A 88 -2.80 21.23 -0.48
CA GLN A 88 -1.73 20.33 -0.93
C GLN A 88 -2.24 18.90 -1.13
N THR A 89 -3.05 18.39 -0.21
CA THR A 89 -3.60 17.03 -0.28
C THR A 89 -4.55 16.86 -1.49
N ILE A 90 -5.36 17.87 -1.77
CA ILE A 90 -6.26 17.89 -2.93
C ILE A 90 -5.46 17.94 -4.23
N GLU A 91 -4.39 18.74 -4.27
CA GLU A 91 -3.49 18.83 -5.42
C GLU A 91 -2.79 17.49 -5.70
N HIS A 92 -2.18 16.86 -4.68
CA HIS A 92 -1.56 15.54 -4.81
C HIS A 92 -2.54 14.46 -5.28
N ARG A 93 -3.80 14.50 -4.83
CA ARG A 93 -4.83 13.56 -5.30
C ARG A 93 -5.16 13.82 -6.77
N LYS A 94 -5.36 15.07 -7.17
CA LYS A 94 -5.58 15.45 -8.58
C LYS A 94 -4.43 14.99 -9.47
N GLN A 95 -3.18 15.16 -9.03
CA GLN A 95 -2.00 14.71 -9.76
C GLN A 95 -1.99 13.17 -9.91
N ARG A 96 -2.18 12.45 -8.80
CA ARG A 96 -2.20 10.98 -8.81
C ARG A 96 -3.32 10.41 -9.69
N ASP A 97 -4.50 11.01 -9.64
CA ASP A 97 -5.65 10.60 -10.46
C ASP A 97 -5.41 10.89 -11.95
N ALA A 98 -4.75 12.01 -12.28
CA ALA A 98 -4.34 12.32 -13.65
C ALA A 98 -3.30 11.33 -14.18
N ASP A 99 -2.31 10.95 -13.38
CA ASP A 99 -1.28 9.99 -13.78
C ASP A 99 -1.85 8.59 -13.96
N ARG A 100 -2.73 8.14 -13.03
CA ARG A 100 -3.47 6.87 -13.19
C ARG A 100 -4.33 6.86 -14.44
N SER A 101 -4.97 7.99 -14.77
CA SER A 101 -5.78 8.10 -16.00
C SER A 101 -4.91 7.99 -17.26
N LYS A 102 -3.74 8.63 -17.29
CA LYS A 102 -2.78 8.50 -18.42
C LYS A 102 -2.27 7.06 -18.55
N GLU A 103 -1.92 6.41 -17.45
CA GLU A 103 -1.45 5.03 -17.43
C GLU A 103 -2.54 4.06 -17.92
N ALA A 104 -3.77 4.18 -17.42
CA ALA A 104 -4.90 3.38 -17.88
C ALA A 104 -5.21 3.57 -19.38
N LYS A 105 -4.99 4.77 -19.93
CA LYS A 105 -5.13 5.04 -21.37
C LYS A 105 -4.04 4.36 -22.19
N ARG A 106 -2.78 4.40 -21.74
CA ARG A 106 -1.67 3.66 -22.37
C ARG A 106 -1.94 2.16 -22.37
N TYR A 107 -2.37 1.60 -21.23
CA TYR A 107 -2.74 0.19 -21.16
C TYR A 107 -3.90 -0.17 -22.08
N LYS A 108 -4.93 0.69 -22.26
CA LYS A 108 -6.01 0.40 -23.22
C LYS A 108 -5.58 0.47 -24.69
N GLU A 109 -4.59 1.29 -25.01
CA GLU A 109 -4.07 1.41 -26.38
C GLU A 109 -3.14 0.23 -26.73
N ASP A 110 -2.30 -0.20 -25.79
CA ASP A 110 -1.37 -1.32 -25.99
C ASP A 110 -1.99 -2.71 -25.71
N SER A 111 -3.00 -2.78 -24.85
CA SER A 111 -3.61 -4.03 -24.40
C SER A 111 -4.87 -4.35 -25.19
N CYS A 112 -4.72 -5.20 -26.21
CA CYS A 112 -5.81 -5.99 -26.78
C CYS A 112 -6.34 -7.07 -25.82
N ILE A 113 -6.09 -6.98 -24.51
CA ILE A 113 -6.57 -7.92 -23.51
C ILE A 113 -7.88 -7.37 -22.95
N THR A 114 -8.96 -7.88 -23.51
CA THR A 114 -10.34 -7.74 -23.05
C THR A 114 -10.49 -8.10 -21.57
N GLU A 115 -11.11 -7.17 -20.82
CA GLU A 115 -11.98 -7.34 -19.65
C GLU A 115 -11.61 -8.39 -18.57
N ASP A 116 -11.21 -7.88 -17.38
CA ASP A 116 -11.44 -8.46 -16.04
C ASP A 116 -10.97 -9.92 -15.77
N HIS A 117 -9.82 -10.33 -16.29
CA HIS A 117 -9.19 -11.57 -15.84
C HIS A 117 -8.28 -11.34 -14.62
N TYR A 118 -8.73 -11.81 -13.45
CA TYR A 118 -7.88 -11.95 -12.26
C TYR A 118 -6.63 -12.77 -12.59
N VAL A 119 -5.45 -12.21 -12.33
CA VAL A 119 -4.17 -12.91 -12.47
C VAL A 119 -3.70 -13.29 -11.07
N MET A 120 -3.40 -14.57 -10.86
CA MET A 120 -2.83 -15.04 -9.59
C MET A 120 -1.46 -14.41 -9.39
N ALA A 121 -1.09 -14.06 -8.15
CA ALA A 121 0.20 -13.44 -7.86
C ALA A 121 1.38 -14.26 -8.39
N ASP A 122 1.26 -15.59 -8.36
CA ASP A 122 2.29 -16.53 -8.86
C ASP A 122 2.57 -16.43 -10.36
N LYS A 123 1.66 -15.80 -11.13
CA LYS A 123 1.83 -15.58 -12.58
C LYS A 123 2.42 -14.20 -12.91
N ILE A 124 2.53 -13.33 -11.92
CA ILE A 124 3.17 -12.02 -12.06
C ILE A 124 4.64 -12.24 -11.71
N GLY A 125 5.47 -12.42 -12.73
CA GLY A 125 6.92 -12.39 -12.57
C GLY A 125 7.40 -10.97 -12.24
N VAL A 126 8.67 -10.83 -11.86
CA VAL A 126 9.31 -9.52 -11.59
C VAL A 126 9.16 -8.56 -12.79
N TYR A 127 9.07 -9.10 -14.00
CA TYR A 127 8.95 -8.35 -15.26
C TYR A 127 7.53 -8.35 -15.87
N GLY A 128 6.50 -8.77 -15.11
CA GLY A 128 5.09 -8.77 -15.54
C GLY A 128 4.48 -10.15 -15.72
N ASN A 129 3.36 -10.23 -16.45
CA ASN A 129 2.64 -11.49 -16.72
C ASN A 129 3.47 -12.41 -17.62
N GLU A 130 4.34 -13.24 -17.06
CA GLU A 130 5.08 -14.23 -17.82
C GLU A 130 4.11 -15.32 -18.30
N LYS A 131 3.82 -15.34 -19.61
CA LYS A 131 3.11 -16.45 -20.23
C LYS A 131 4.00 -17.68 -20.11
N ARG A 132 3.69 -18.57 -19.15
CA ARG A 132 4.33 -19.88 -19.03
C ARG A 132 4.31 -20.57 -20.39
N SER A 133 5.46 -20.68 -21.04
CA SER A 133 5.56 -21.40 -22.30
C SER A 133 5.50 -22.90 -22.01
N PHE A 134 4.69 -23.63 -22.76
CA PHE A 134 4.63 -25.10 -22.73
C PHE A 134 5.58 -25.74 -23.74
N GLN A 135 6.36 -24.93 -24.46
CA GLN A 135 7.40 -25.44 -25.34
C GLN A 135 8.42 -26.14 -24.45
N LEU A 136 8.53 -27.45 -24.58
CA LEU A 136 9.60 -28.22 -23.99
C LEU A 136 10.91 -27.61 -24.49
N PRO A 137 11.78 -27.09 -23.61
CA PRO A 137 13.08 -26.60 -24.03
C PRO A 137 13.76 -27.71 -24.83
N ASN A 138 14.44 -27.37 -25.93
CA ASN A 138 15.13 -28.34 -26.78
C ASN A 138 16.32 -28.91 -25.99
N GLY A 139 16.03 -29.90 -25.13
CA GLY A 139 16.85 -30.28 -23.99
C GLY A 139 18.32 -30.58 -24.31
N PRO A 140 18.66 -31.41 -25.31
CA PRO A 140 20.05 -31.70 -25.61
C PRO A 140 20.78 -30.52 -26.27
N ALA A 141 20.15 -29.82 -27.22
CA ALA A 141 20.80 -28.74 -27.96
C ALA A 141 21.06 -27.50 -27.08
N GLU A 142 20.12 -27.15 -26.21
CA GLU A 142 20.27 -26.04 -25.28
C GLU A 142 21.30 -26.34 -24.19
N ARG A 143 21.35 -27.59 -23.70
CA ARG A 143 22.38 -28.03 -22.74
C ARG A 143 23.78 -27.92 -23.33
N LEU A 144 23.97 -28.34 -24.59
CA LEU A 144 25.24 -28.18 -25.27
C LEU A 144 25.61 -26.70 -25.41
N LYS A 145 24.69 -25.84 -25.85
CA LYS A 145 24.93 -24.39 -25.93
C LYS A 145 25.28 -23.77 -24.57
N LYS A 146 24.62 -24.18 -23.48
CA LYS A 146 24.96 -23.74 -22.11
C LYS A 146 26.37 -24.20 -21.73
N PHE A 147 26.70 -25.45 -22.01
CA PHE A 147 28.02 -26.02 -21.69
C PHE A 147 29.15 -25.36 -22.49
N ASP A 148 28.95 -25.14 -23.79
CA ASP A 148 29.92 -24.46 -24.64
C ASP A 148 30.16 -23.02 -24.15
N LYS A 149 29.10 -22.30 -23.78
CA LYS A 149 29.20 -20.96 -23.18
C LYS A 149 29.95 -20.99 -21.83
N MET A 150 29.68 -21.99 -20.99
CA MET A 150 30.41 -22.17 -19.73
C MET A 150 31.89 -22.46 -19.97
N LYS A 151 32.20 -23.28 -20.97
CA LYS A 151 33.57 -23.61 -21.37
C LYS A 151 34.31 -22.39 -21.93
N GLU A 152 33.61 -21.50 -22.64
CA GLU A 152 34.16 -20.21 -23.08
C GLU A 152 34.51 -19.29 -21.90
N LEU A 153 33.63 -19.21 -20.88
CA LEU A 153 33.81 -18.33 -19.72
C LEU A 153 34.82 -18.85 -18.70
N TYR A 154 34.85 -20.16 -18.48
CA TYR A 154 35.57 -20.78 -17.36
C TYR A 154 36.62 -21.82 -17.77
N GLY A 155 36.73 -22.14 -19.07
CA GLY A 155 37.72 -23.07 -19.59
C GLY A 155 37.61 -24.46 -18.94
N ASN A 156 38.71 -24.90 -18.31
CA ASN A 156 38.80 -26.22 -17.69
C ASN A 156 37.99 -26.34 -16.39
N ASP A 157 37.68 -25.23 -15.73
CA ASP A 157 36.89 -25.22 -14.48
C ASP A 157 35.37 -25.19 -14.74
N ALA A 158 34.94 -25.15 -16.00
CA ALA A 158 33.54 -25.08 -16.38
C ALA A 158 32.70 -26.24 -15.79
N GLU A 159 33.22 -27.47 -15.82
CA GLU A 159 32.53 -28.64 -15.25
C GLU A 159 32.39 -28.54 -13.73
N LYS A 160 33.45 -28.08 -13.05
CA LYS A 160 33.46 -27.88 -11.60
C LYS A 160 32.44 -26.81 -11.19
N ILE A 161 32.39 -25.69 -11.91
CA ILE A 161 31.46 -24.61 -11.63
C ILE A 161 30.02 -25.04 -11.90
N LEU A 162 29.78 -25.77 -12.99
CA LEU A 162 28.45 -26.32 -13.30
C LEU A 162 27.99 -27.31 -12.22
N ALA A 163 28.89 -28.16 -11.71
CA ALA A 163 28.59 -29.06 -10.61
C ALA A 163 28.28 -28.31 -9.30
N MET A 164 29.00 -27.22 -9.02
CA MET A 164 28.72 -26.35 -7.88
C MET A 164 27.38 -25.63 -8.00
N GLU A 165 27.04 -25.09 -9.18
CA GLU A 165 25.75 -24.46 -9.48
C GLU A 165 24.61 -25.47 -9.24
N ALA A 166 24.71 -26.66 -9.84
CA ALA A 166 23.71 -27.71 -9.67
C ALA A 166 23.56 -28.14 -8.19
N HIS A 167 24.66 -28.19 -7.43
CA HIS A 167 24.60 -28.50 -6.01
C HIS A 167 23.91 -27.39 -5.19
N LEU A 168 24.11 -26.12 -5.53
CA LEU A 168 23.43 -25.00 -4.89
C LEU A 168 21.92 -25.03 -5.19
N ASP A 169 21.54 -25.31 -6.44
CA ASP A 169 20.13 -25.45 -6.85
C ASP A 169 19.46 -26.58 -6.07
N LEU A 170 20.10 -27.75 -5.98
CA LEU A 170 19.58 -28.88 -5.22
C LEU A 170 19.39 -28.55 -3.74
N ARG A 171 20.34 -27.83 -3.12
CA ARG A 171 20.22 -27.38 -1.74
C ARG A 171 19.08 -26.39 -1.55
N PHE A 172 18.89 -25.48 -2.50
CA PHE A 172 17.79 -24.52 -2.46
C PHE A 172 16.44 -25.25 -2.48
N GLU A 173 16.24 -26.19 -3.41
CA GLU A 173 15.00 -26.98 -3.50
C GLU A 173 14.74 -27.82 -2.25
N GLN A 174 15.80 -28.42 -1.68
CA GLN A 174 15.71 -29.14 -0.41
C GLN A 174 15.25 -28.25 0.75
N ASN A 175 15.69 -26.99 0.79
CA ASN A 175 15.28 -26.05 1.83
C ASN A 175 13.89 -25.46 1.56
N TYR A 176 13.58 -25.14 0.30
CA TYR A 176 12.28 -24.60 -0.11
C TYR A 176 11.14 -25.58 0.14
N SER A 177 11.38 -26.87 -0.10
CA SER A 177 10.41 -27.95 0.17
C SER A 177 10.21 -28.27 1.66
N GLN A 178 11.02 -27.69 2.56
CA GLN A 178 10.76 -27.85 3.99
C GLN A 178 9.47 -27.09 4.36
N PRO A 179 8.43 -27.76 4.89
CA PRO A 179 7.09 -27.19 5.07
C PRO A 179 6.95 -26.17 6.22
N GLY A 180 8.02 -25.43 6.56
CA GLY A 180 8.01 -24.47 7.68
C GLY A 180 7.72 -23.02 7.29
N ALA A 181 7.94 -22.62 6.03
CA ALA A 181 7.68 -21.26 5.62
C ALA A 181 6.18 -21.09 5.31
N HIS A 182 5.45 -20.41 6.20
CA HIS A 182 4.11 -19.93 5.90
C HIS A 182 4.23 -18.95 4.72
N LEU A 183 3.98 -19.43 3.50
CA LEU A 183 3.70 -18.56 2.36
C LEU A 183 2.48 -17.74 2.78
N TRP A 184 2.68 -16.44 2.98
CA TRP A 184 1.62 -15.49 3.29
C TRP A 184 0.43 -15.71 2.34
N PRO A 185 -0.81 -15.45 2.79
CA PRO A 185 -2.00 -15.76 2.00
C PRO A 185 -1.87 -15.20 0.58
N ASN A 186 -2.02 -16.08 -0.42
CA ASN A 186 -2.02 -15.72 -1.83
C ASN A 186 -3.31 -14.95 -2.13
N ILE A 187 -3.29 -13.64 -1.99
CA ILE A 187 -4.43 -12.76 -2.25
C ILE A 187 -4.41 -12.41 -3.76
N PRO A 188 -5.43 -12.79 -4.54
CA PRO A 188 -5.48 -12.47 -5.96
C PRO A 188 -5.51 -10.95 -6.16
N LEU A 189 -4.62 -10.45 -7.03
CA LEU A 189 -4.56 -9.04 -7.40
C LEU A 189 -5.52 -8.77 -8.55
N LYS A 190 -6.25 -7.65 -8.46
CA LYS A 190 -7.02 -7.11 -9.58
C LYS A 190 -6.10 -6.15 -10.35
N LEU A 191 -5.72 -6.51 -11.57
CA LEU A 191 -5.05 -5.59 -12.48
C LEU A 191 -6.14 -4.72 -13.11
N SER A 192 -6.20 -3.44 -12.72
CA SER A 192 -7.16 -2.45 -13.23
C SER A 192 -6.64 -1.72 -14.45
#